data_AF-G8SHZ2-F1
#
_entry.id   AF-G8SHZ2-F1
#
_cell.length_a   1.000
_cell.length_b   1.000
_cell.length_c   1.000
_cell.angle_alpha   90.00
_cell.angle_beta   90.00
_cell.angle_gamma   90.00
#
_symmetry.space_group_name_H-M   'P 1'
#
loop_
_entity.id
_entity.type
_entity.pdbx_description
1 polymer ?
#
loop_
_entity_poly.entity_id
_entity_poly.type
_entity_poly.pdbx_seq_one_letter_code
_entity_poly.pdbx_strand_id
1 'polypeptide(L)' 'MVGRRFEEHKVLLHPRIGAIEVDCQVLLTEDGSQSLLVLTAAPRSEDESRLRLLTVLGTEPFSRA' A
#
# COMPACT_ATOMS: atom_id res chain seq x y z
N MET A 1 -5.48 18.27 -10.48
CA MET A 1 -4.50 17.95 -9.41
C MET A 1 -5.13 16.99 -8.42
N VAL A 2 -4.34 16.35 -7.54
CA VAL A 2 -4.86 15.47 -6.48
C VAL A 2 -4.74 16.23 -5.16
N GLY A 3 -5.85 16.45 -4.44
CA GLY A 3 -5.93 17.36 -3.30
C GLY A 3 -6.74 16.81 -2.13
N ARG A 4 -6.25 17.06 -0.90
CA ARG A 4 -6.53 16.43 0.41
C ARG A 4 -5.78 15.11 0.63
N ARG A 5 -5.04 15.07 1.75
CA ARG A 5 -4.23 13.95 2.27
C ARG A 5 -4.81 13.55 3.61
N PHE A 6 -5.45 12.39 3.67
CA PHE A 6 -5.74 11.69 4.92
C PHE A 6 -4.66 10.64 5.11
N GLU A 7 -3.95 10.69 6.24
CA GLU A 7 -2.90 9.74 6.58
C GLU A 7 -3.41 8.84 7.69
N GLU A 8 -3.61 7.55 7.36
CA GLU A 8 -4.09 6.54 8.29
C GLU A 8 -3.07 5.40 8.38
N HIS A 9 -2.76 4.93 9.59
CA HIS A 9 -2.00 3.70 9.75
C HIS A 9 -2.89 2.49 9.47
N LYS A 10 -2.39 1.55 8.66
CA LYS A 10 -3.09 0.32 8.28
C LYS A 10 -2.16 -0.88 8.41
N VAL A 11 -2.78 -2.06 8.55
CA VAL A 11 -2.07 -3.34 8.49
C VAL A 11 -2.56 -4.09 7.25
N LEU A 12 -1.67 -4.29 6.28
CA LEU A 12 -1.95 -5.07 5.07
C LEU A 12 -1.65 -6.54 5.35
N LEU A 13 -2.64 -7.42 5.15
CA LEU A 13 -2.48 -8.86 5.33
C LEU A 13 -2.20 -9.50 3.97
N HIS A 14 -0.94 -9.84 3.70
CA HIS A 14 -0.56 -10.55 2.49
C HIS A 14 -0.44 -12.06 2.76
N PRO A 15 -1.08 -12.95 1.97
CA PRO A 15 -1.19 -14.37 2.29
C PRO A 15 0.16 -15.10 2.41
N ARG A 16 1.22 -14.62 1.74
CA ARG A 16 2.55 -15.23 1.78
C ARG A 16 3.56 -14.50 2.67
N ILE A 17 3.35 -13.20 2.91
CA ILE A 17 4.33 -12.34 3.62
C ILE A 17 3.87 -12.07 5.06
N GLY A 18 2.57 -12.21 5.34
CA GLY A 18 1.98 -11.89 6.63
C GLY A 18 1.51 -10.44 6.71
N ALA A 19 1.41 -9.95 7.94
CA ALA A 19 1.04 -8.56 8.23
C ALA A 19 2.17 -7.60 7.86
N ILE A 20 1.81 -6.47 7.26
CA ILE A 20 2.73 -5.38 6.90
C ILE A 20 2.11 -4.08 7.38
N GLU A 21 2.81 -3.38 8.27
CA GLU A 21 2.39 -2.05 8.71
C GLU A 21 2.68 -1.01 7.63
N VAL A 22 1.67 -0.21 7.29
CA VAL A 22 1.77 0.82 6.26
C VAL A 22 1.07 2.10 6.67
N ASP A 23 1.64 3.22 6.25
CA ASP A 23 0.97 4.51 6.19
C ASP A 23 0.17 4.57 4.89
N CYS A 24 -1.10 4.91 5.00
CA CYS A 24 -2.01 5.04 3.88
C CYS A 24 -2.36 6.51 3.67
N GLN A 25 -1.96 7.05 2.52
CA GLN A 25 -2.38 8.37 2.07
C GLN A 25 -3.44 8.23 1.00
N VAL A 26 -4.61 8.83 1.23
CA VAL A 26 -5.67 8.90 0.22
C VAL A 26 -5.62 10.26 -0.45
N LEU A 27 -5.47 10.27 -1.77
CA LEU A 27 -5.45 11.46 -2.61
C LEU A 27 -6.65 11.41 -3.57
N LEU A 28 -7.53 12.41 -3.52
CA LEU A 28 -8.72 12.49 -4.37
C LEU A 28 -8.49 13.37 -5.59
N THR A 29 -9.06 12.97 -6.73
CA THR A 29 -9.15 13.87 -7.90
C THR A 29 -10.02 15.08 -7.56
N GLU A 30 -9.82 16.18 -8.30
CA GLU A 30 -10.57 17.44 -8.07
C GLU A 30 -12.09 17.28 -8.16
N ASP A 31 -12.55 16.40 -9.05
CA ASP A 31 -13.96 16.05 -9.23
C ASP A 31 -14.45 14.95 -8.25
N GLY A 32 -13.56 14.42 -7.41
CA GLY A 32 -13.85 13.37 -6.42
C GLY A 32 -14.24 12.01 -7.00
N SER A 33 -14.15 11.84 -8.33
CA SER A 33 -14.57 10.61 -9.01
C SER A 33 -13.57 9.46 -8.84
N GLN A 34 -12.33 9.77 -8.48
CA GLN A 34 -11.26 8.80 -8.30
C GLN A 34 -10.43 9.09 -7.05
N SER A 35 -9.86 8.03 -6.48
CA SER A 35 -8.93 8.10 -5.36
C SER A 35 -7.67 7.30 -5.65
N LEU A 36 -6.51 7.90 -5.40
CA LEU A 36 -5.23 7.22 -5.35
C LEU A 36 -4.89 6.91 -3.89
N LEU A 37 -4.65 5.64 -3.58
CA LEU A 37 -4.11 5.22 -2.30
C LEU A 37 -2.60 5.02 -2.45
N VAL A 38 -1.82 5.75 -1.66
CA VAL A 38 -0.38 5.59 -1.55
C VAL A 38 -0.08 4.87 -0.24
N LEU A 39 0.45 3.66 -0.35
CA LEU A 39 0.87 2.85 0.80
C LEU A 39 2.39 2.93 0.92
N THR A 40 2.87 3.40 2.06
CA THR A 40 4.30 3.45 2.41
C THR A 40 4.54 2.73 3.71
N ALA A 41 5.77 2.31 3.97
CA ALA A 41 6.17 1.80 5.28
C ALA A 41 7.20 2.73 5.90
N ALA A 42 7.33 2.69 7.22
CA ALA A 42 8.35 3.46 7.93
C ALA A 42 9.76 3.18 7.35
N PRO A 43 10.59 4.21 7.10
CA PRO A 43 11.88 4.02 6.46
C PRO A 43 12.83 3.18 7.33
N ARG A 44 13.58 2.26 6.70
CA ARG A 44 14.49 1.29 7.33
C ARG A 44 13.81 0.32 8.28
N SER A 45 12.49 0.15 8.18
CA SER A 45 11.75 -0.85 8.95
C SER A 45 11.79 -2.22 8.25
N GLU A 46 11.41 -3.25 9.01
CA GLU A 46 11.18 -4.57 8.41
C GLU A 46 10.01 -4.53 7.43
N ASP A 47 8.97 -3.72 7.71
CA ASP A 47 7.83 -3.54 6.83
C ASP A 47 8.19 -2.85 5.51
N GLU A 48 9.18 -1.96 5.48
CA GLU A 48 9.73 -1.44 4.22
C GLU A 48 10.29 -2.57 3.36
N SER A 49 11.00 -3.51 3.98
CA SER A 49 11.56 -4.65 3.27
C SER A 49 10.45 -5.59 2.78
N ARG A 50 9.43 -5.87 3.61
CA ARG A 50 8.24 -6.65 3.22
C ARG A 50 7.47 -6.00 2.08
N LEU A 51 7.27 -4.68 2.12
CA LEU A 51 6.59 -3.92 1.07
C LEU A 51 7.39 -3.95 -0.25
N ARG A 52 8.73 -3.88 -0.20
CA ARG A 52 9.58 -4.07 -1.39
C ARG A 52 9.47 -5.47 -1.96
N LEU A 53 9.35 -6.52 -1.14
CA LEU A 53 9.18 -7.89 -1.63
C LEU A 53 7.88 -8.07 -2.45
N LEU A 54 6.83 -7.30 -2.16
CA LEU A 54 5.61 -7.32 -2.98
C LEU A 54 5.83 -6.88 -4.43
N THR A 55 6.81 -6.00 -4.68
CA THR A 55 7.12 -5.56 -6.06
C THR A 55 7.70 -6.68 -6.91
N VAL A 56 8.33 -7.68 -6.27
CA VAL A 56 8.88 -8.86 -6.92
C VAL A 56 7.79 -9.91 -7.13
N LEU A 57 7.04 -10.21 -6.05
CA LEU A 57 6.01 -11.25 -6.05
C LEU A 57 4.73 -10.86 -6.83
N GLY A 58 4.51 -9.57 -7.08
CA GLY A 58 3.32 -9.06 -7.80
C GLY A 58 3.34 -9.29 -9.32
N THR A 59 4.44 -9.83 -9.88
CA THR A 59 4.53 -10.20 -11.30
C THR A 59 4.12 -11.64 -11.57
N GLU A 60 3.93 -12.45 -10.52
CA GLU A 60 3.37 -13.79 -10.63
C GLU A 60 1.84 -13.70 -10.74
N PRO A 61 1.18 -14.42 -11.66
CA PRO A 61 -0.27 -14.48 -11.69
C PRO A 61 -0.77 -15.01 -10.35
N PHE A 62 -1.64 -14.25 -9.70
CA PHE A 62 -2.33 -14.68 -8.49
C PHE A 62 -3.17 -15.91 -8.81
N SER A 63 -2.63 -17.11 -8.56
CA SER A 63 -3.39 -18.36 -8.62
C SER A 63 -4.43 -18.29 -7.50
N ARG A 64 -5.66 -17.98 -7.87
CA ARG A 64 -6.81 -18.02 -6.97
C ARG A 64 -7.02 -19.49 -6.56
N ALA A 65 -6.71 -19.82 -5.31
CA ALA A 65 -7.18 -21.05 -4.67
C ALA A 65 -8.68 -20.94 -4.38
#